data_AF-A0A258SP80-F1
#
_entry.id   AF-A0A258SP80-F1
#
_cell.length_a   1.000
_cell.length_b   1.000
_cell.length_c   1.000
_cell.angle_alpha   90.00
_cell.angle_beta   90.00
_cell.angle_gamma   90.00
#
_symmetry.space_group_name_H-M   'P 1'
#
loop_
_entity.id
_entity.type
_entity.pdbx_description
1 polymer ?
#
loop_
_entity_poly.entity_id
_entity_poly.type
_entity_poly.pdbx_seq_one_letter_code
_entity_poly.pdbx_strand_id
1 'polypeptide(L)'
;PQETAICLPFIRRQIQLADPDILVCLGGPSAQALLAVSEGITRMRGKLVDYDTGTRVIRALPTFHPAYLLRTPLGKRLVWRDLLAVEALLAQGGSAQGGGKSG
;
A
#
# COMPACT_ATOMS: atom_id res chain seq x y z
N PRO A 1 19.02 -7.51 -0.99
CA PRO A 1 18.59 -7.70 0.43
C PRO A 1 19.28 -6.74 1.41
N GLN A 2 20.61 -6.59 1.31
CA GLN A 2 21.37 -5.74 2.24
C GLN A 2 21.02 -4.25 2.09
N GLU A 3 20.98 -3.72 0.87
CA GLU A 3 20.54 -2.35 0.59
C GLU A 3 19.12 -2.08 1.10
N THR A 4 18.19 -3.01 0.86
CA THR A 4 16.81 -2.91 1.35
C THR A 4 16.76 -2.82 2.86
N ALA A 5 17.53 -3.65 3.58
CA ALA A 5 17.56 -3.64 5.04
C ALA A 5 18.14 -2.33 5.60
N ILE A 6 19.18 -1.78 4.97
CA ILE A 6 19.78 -0.50 5.34
C ILE A 6 18.79 0.65 5.11
N CYS A 7 18.04 0.62 4.01
CA CYS A 7 17.16 1.72 3.61
C CYS A 7 15.77 1.67 4.26
N LEU A 8 15.29 0.49 4.67
CA LEU A 8 13.93 0.31 5.18
C LEU A 8 13.56 1.20 6.38
N PRO A 9 14.45 1.46 7.37
CA PRO A 9 14.15 2.38 8.47
C PRO A 9 13.81 3.80 7.98
N PHE A 10 14.50 4.29 6.95
CA PHE A 10 14.23 5.62 6.38
C PHE A 10 12.86 5.65 5.70
N ILE A 11 12.52 4.62 4.93
CA ILE A 11 11.20 4.51 4.27
C ILE A 11 10.07 4.44 5.31
N ARG A 12 10.24 3.65 6.37
CA ARG A 12 9.26 3.58 7.47
C ARG A 12 9.08 4.94 8.14
N ARG A 13 10.17 5.67 8.39
CA ARG A 13 10.09 7.02 8.95
C ARG A 13 9.41 8.01 7.99
N GLN A 14 9.65 7.90 6.69
CA GLN A 14 8.95 8.70 5.68
C GLN A 14 7.44 8.41 5.66
N ILE A 15 7.04 7.14 5.72
CA ILE A 15 5.63 6.75 5.79
C ILE A 15 4.98 7.33 7.06
N GLN A 16 5.65 7.19 8.21
CA GLN A 16 5.17 7.74 9.47
C GLN A 16 4.98 9.26 9.42
N LEU A 17 5.93 9.99 8.81
CA LEU A 17 5.89 11.45 8.71
C LEU A 17 4.89 11.97 7.66
N ALA A 18 4.68 11.22 6.58
CA ALA A 18 3.73 11.58 5.53
C ALA A 18 2.27 11.34 5.94
N ASP A 19 2.04 10.55 7.00
CA ASP A 19 0.73 10.17 7.54
C ASP A 19 -0.32 9.82 6.46
N PRO A 20 -0.01 8.89 5.54
CA PRO A 20 -0.90 8.59 4.43
C PRO A 20 -2.15 7.84 4.91
N ASP A 21 -3.28 8.04 4.25
CA ASP A 21 -4.50 7.26 4.53
C ASP A 21 -4.42 5.82 4.00
N ILE A 22 -3.65 5.60 2.93
CA ILE A 22 -3.49 4.31 2.26
C ILE A 22 -2.05 4.16 1.77
N LEU A 23 -1.47 2.97 1.94
CA LEU A 23 -0.17 2.60 1.41
C LEU A 23 -0.32 1.71 0.16
N VAL A 24 0.28 2.08 -0.97
CA VAL A 24 0.25 1.24 -2.18
C VAL A 24 1.64 0.67 -2.47
N CYS A 25 1.76 -0.66 -2.43
CA CYS A 25 3.03 -1.35 -2.68
C CYS A 25 3.12 -1.80 -4.14
N LEU A 26 3.99 -1.16 -4.93
CA LEU A 26 4.19 -1.48 -6.34
C LEU A 26 5.24 -2.58 -6.50
N GLY A 27 4.81 -3.81 -6.77
CA GLY A 27 5.68 -4.95 -7.02
C GLY A 27 6.04 -5.78 -5.78
N GLY A 28 6.73 -6.91 -6.02
CA GLY A 28 7.12 -7.86 -4.98
C GLY A 28 8.06 -7.26 -3.92
N PRO A 29 9.20 -6.64 -4.31
CA PRO A 29 10.17 -6.14 -3.34
C PRO A 29 9.60 -5.14 -2.32
N SER A 30 8.76 -4.19 -2.77
CA SER A 30 8.12 -3.22 -1.89
C SER A 30 7.10 -3.88 -0.96
N ALA A 31 6.24 -4.76 -1.49
CA ALA A 31 5.26 -5.49 -0.70
C ALA A 31 5.93 -6.38 0.35
N GLN A 32 6.95 -7.16 -0.02
CA GLN A 32 7.66 -8.05 0.89
C GLN A 32 8.38 -7.28 2.00
N ALA A 33 9.08 -6.19 1.66
CA ALA A 33 9.84 -5.41 2.64
C ALA A 33 8.93 -4.64 3.61
N LEU A 34 7.85 -4.04 3.11
CA LEU A 34 6.96 -3.22 3.94
C LEU A 34 5.95 -4.06 4.72
N LEU A 35 5.37 -5.09 4.10
CA LEU A 35 4.33 -5.92 4.73
C LEU A 35 4.90 -7.11 5.51
N ALA A 36 6.22 -7.30 5.52
CA ALA A 36 6.92 -8.41 6.18
C ALA A 36 6.40 -9.81 5.76
N VAL A 37 6.12 -9.97 4.47
CA VAL A 37 5.60 -11.19 3.84
C VAL A 37 6.61 -11.77 2.85
N SER A 38 6.49 -13.07 2.56
CA SER A 38 7.38 -13.78 1.63
C SER A 38 6.69 -14.21 0.33
N GLU A 39 5.37 -14.09 0.25
CA GLU A 39 4.62 -14.45 -0.96
C GLU A 39 5.03 -13.62 -2.19
N GLY A 40 4.82 -14.21 -3.37
CA GLY A 40 4.98 -13.51 -4.64
C GLY A 40 3.83 -12.53 -4.92
N ILE A 41 4.13 -11.46 -5.66
CA ILE A 41 3.17 -10.36 -5.91
C ILE A 41 1.86 -10.83 -6.55
N THR A 42 1.89 -11.85 -7.41
CA THR A 42 0.69 -12.42 -8.04
C THR A 42 -0.33 -12.94 -7.03
N ARG A 43 0.12 -13.50 -5.90
CA ARG A 43 -0.77 -14.03 -4.84
C ARG A 43 -1.26 -12.94 -3.90
N MET A 44 -0.46 -11.89 -3.71
CA MET A 44 -0.75 -10.79 -2.80
C MET A 44 -1.64 -9.72 -3.41
N ARG A 45 -1.49 -9.45 -4.72
CA ARG A 45 -2.09 -8.25 -5.32
C ARG A 45 -3.61 -8.19 -5.17
N GLY A 46 -4.11 -6.98 -4.95
CA GLY A 46 -5.55 -6.72 -4.83
C GLY A 46 -6.16 -7.15 -3.49
N LYS A 47 -5.36 -7.66 -2.55
CA LYS A 47 -5.82 -7.98 -1.19
C LYS A 47 -5.39 -6.86 -0.26
N LEU A 48 -6.36 -6.21 0.37
CA LEU A 48 -6.08 -5.19 1.37
C LEU A 48 -5.57 -5.86 2.64
N VAL A 49 -4.49 -5.32 3.20
CA VAL A 49 -3.94 -5.73 4.48
C VAL A 49 -3.81 -4.53 5.40
N ASP A 50 -3.72 -4.78 6.69
CA ASP A 50 -3.45 -3.72 7.66
C ASP A 50 -1.94 -3.42 7.70
N TYR A 51 -1.60 -2.15 7.85
CA TYR A 51 -0.23 -1.68 7.97
C TYR A 51 -0.12 -0.69 9.14
N ASP A 52 0.75 -1.00 10.09
CA ASP A 52 1.05 -0.11 11.21
C ASP A 52 2.12 0.91 10.79
N THR A 53 1.77 2.20 10.77
CA THR A 53 2.69 3.29 10.46
C THR A 53 3.57 3.68 11.67
N GLY A 54 3.32 3.10 12.84
CA GLY A 54 3.84 3.51 14.14
C GLY A 54 3.05 4.65 14.78
N THR A 55 2.04 5.22 14.10
CA THR A 55 1.12 6.24 14.65
C THR A 55 -0.33 5.80 14.58
N ARG A 56 -0.73 5.13 13.48
CA ARG A 56 -2.04 4.53 13.29
C ARG A 56 -1.95 3.32 12.36
N VAL A 57 -3.00 2.50 12.37
CA VAL A 57 -3.15 1.42 11.40
C VAL A 57 -3.89 1.96 10.17
N ILE A 58 -3.32 1.73 8.99
CA ILE A 58 -3.88 2.10 7.69
C ILE A 58 -4.06 0.87 6.82
N ARG A 59 -4.76 1.01 5.69
CA ARG A 59 -4.84 -0.06 4.69
C ARG A 59 -3.64 0.00 3.75
N ALA A 60 -3.06 -1.14 3.45
CA ALA A 60 -2.07 -1.30 2.41
C ALA A 60 -2.58 -2.19 1.27
N LEU A 61 -2.28 -1.81 0.03
CA LEU A 61 -2.65 -2.53 -1.18
C LEU A 61 -1.40 -2.86 -2.03
N PRO A 62 -0.97 -4.13 -2.07
CA PRO A 62 0.03 -4.57 -3.04
C PRO A 62 -0.59 -4.66 -4.45
N THR A 63 0.15 -4.25 -5.47
CA THR A 63 -0.22 -4.40 -6.89
C THR A 63 1.01 -4.58 -7.78
N PHE A 64 0.83 -4.78 -9.09
CA PHE A 64 1.95 -4.96 -10.00
C PHE A 64 2.74 -3.65 -10.22
N HIS A 65 4.05 -3.79 -10.34
CA HIS A 65 4.93 -2.67 -10.65
C HIS A 65 4.71 -2.18 -12.10
N PRO A 66 4.75 -0.86 -12.39
CA PRO A 66 4.58 -0.34 -13.75
C PRO A 66 5.51 -0.97 -14.79
N ALA A 67 6.78 -1.23 -14.45
CA ALA A 67 7.72 -1.91 -15.33
C ALA A 67 7.28 -3.33 -15.75
N TYR A 68 6.53 -4.05 -14.90
CA TYR A 68 5.93 -5.33 -15.28
C TYR A 68 4.85 -5.14 -16.36
N LEU A 69 4.05 -4.09 -16.25
CA LEU A 69 2.96 -3.79 -17.19
C LEU A 69 3.46 -3.38 -18.58
N LEU A 70 4.67 -2.81 -18.67
CA LEU A 70 5.30 -2.52 -19.96
C LEU A 70 5.61 -3.80 -20.75
N ARG A 71 5.99 -4.87 -20.04
CA ARG A 71 6.28 -6.19 -20.64
C ARG A 71 5.03 -7.06 -20.77
N THR A 72 4.04 -6.86 -19.90
CA THR A 72 2.80 -7.64 -19.86
C THR A 72 1.58 -6.71 -19.83
N PRO A 73 1.15 -6.18 -20.99
CA PRO A 73 0.06 -5.20 -21.06
C PRO A 73 -1.29 -5.73 -20.52
N LEU A 74 -1.54 -7.04 -20.60
CA LEU A 74 -2.75 -7.67 -20.06
C LEU A 74 -2.89 -7.47 -18.54
N GLY A 75 -1.78 -7.25 -17.82
CA GLY A 75 -1.77 -6.94 -16.40
C GLY A 75 -2.43 -5.60 -16.06
N LYS A 76 -2.59 -4.68 -17.02
CA LYS A 76 -3.18 -3.35 -16.80
C LYS A 76 -4.61 -3.44 -16.27
N ARG A 77 -5.42 -4.37 -16.77
CA ARG A 77 -6.79 -4.59 -16.29
C ARG A 77 -6.81 -4.92 -14.79
N LEU A 78 -5.84 -5.72 -14.34
CA LEU A 78 -5.73 -6.11 -12.94
C LEU A 78 -5.30 -4.92 -12.07
N VAL A 79 -4.30 -4.14 -12.49
CA VAL A 79 -3.89 -2.95 -11.74
C VAL A 79 -4.98 -1.88 -11.73
N TRP A 80 -5.71 -1.71 -12.83
CA TRP A 80 -6.85 -0.81 -12.89
C TRP A 80 -7.90 -1.14 -11.82
N ARG A 81 -8.25 -2.42 -11.67
CA ARG A 81 -9.15 -2.87 -10.61
C ARG A 81 -8.61 -2.56 -9.21
N ASP A 82 -7.30 -2.68 -9.01
CA ASP A 82 -6.67 -2.35 -7.72
C ASP A 82 -6.76 -0.85 -7.42
N LEU A 83 -6.52 0.00 -8.42
CA LEU A 83 -6.61 1.46 -8.27
C LEU A 83 -8.04 1.93 -8.02
N LEU A 84 -9.04 1.32 -8.67
CA LEU A 84 -10.46 1.58 -8.35
C LEU A 84 -10.80 1.21 -6.90
N ALA A 85 -10.18 0.16 -6.35
CA ALA A 85 -10.35 -0.17 -4.93
C ALA A 85 -9.70 0.89 -4.01
N VAL A 86 -8.55 1.46 -4.40
CA VAL A 86 -7.94 2.59 -3.68
C VAL A 86 -8.86 3.81 -3.71
N GLU A 87 -9.39 4.18 -4.87
CA GLU A 87 -10.33 5.28 -5.02
C GLU A 87 -11.57 5.10 -4.12
N ALA A 88 -12.17 3.90 -4.15
CA ALA A 88 -13.32 3.58 -3.31
C ALA A 88 -13.02 3.69 -1.81
N LEU A 89 -11.81 3.32 -1.37
CA LEU A 89 -11.39 3.46 0.02
C LEU A 89 -11.17 4.92 0.43
N LEU A 90 -10.52 5.72 -0.43
CA LEU A 90 -10.32 7.14 -0.18
C LEU A 90 -11.67 7.88 -0.07
N ALA A 91 -12.64 7.52 -0.91
CA ALA A 91 -13.99 8.08 -0.85
C ALA A 91 -14.71 7.78 0.49
N GLN A 92 -14.45 6.63 1.11
CA GLN A 92 -15.02 6.26 2.41
C GLN A 92 -14.30 6.96 3.58
N GLY A 93 -12.99 7.19 3.46
CA GLY A 93 -12.15 7.84 4.48
C GLY A 93 -12.38 9.36 4.59
N GLY A 94 -12.85 10.01 3.52
CA GLY A 94 -13.17 11.45 3.52
C GLY A 94 -14.36 11.88 4.40
N SER A 95 -15.11 10.93 4.96
CA SER A 95 -16.31 11.16 5.78
C SER A 95 -16.12 11.01 7.29
N ALA A 96 -14.91 10.67 7.78
CA ALA A 96 -14.67 10.31 9.18
C ALA A 96 -13.99 11.40 10.04
N GLN A 97 -14.01 12.67 9.64
CA GLN A 97 -13.64 13.80 10.50
C GLN A 97 -14.81 14.79 10.60
N GLY A 98 -15.69 14.57 11.57
CA GLY A 98 -16.82 15.46 11.84
C GLY A 98 -17.70 14.94 12.96
N GLY A 99 -17.17 14.86 14.18
CA GLY A 99 -17.94 14.27 15.29
C GLY A 99 -17.31 14.38 16.68
N GLY A 100 -16.52 15.41 16.96
CA GLY A 100 -16.24 15.78 18.35
C GLY A 100 -17.48 16.45 18.95
N LYS A 101 -18.38 15.67 19.56
CA LYS A 101 -19.35 16.20 20.52
C LYS A 101 -18.81 15.96 21.92
N SER A 102 -18.35 17.06 22.51
CA SER A 102 -18.21 17.29 23.94
C SER A 102 -19.49 16.90 24.67
N GLY A 103 -19.33 16.17 25.78
CA GLY A 103 -20.37 15.83 26.75
C GLY A 103 -19.71 15.22 27.97
#